data_AF-A0A5B9W3U6-F1
#
_entry.id   AF-A0A5B9W3U6-F1
#
_cell.length_a   1.000
_cell.length_b   1.000
_cell.length_c   1.000
_cell.angle_alpha   90.00
_cell.angle_beta   90.00
_cell.angle_gamma   90.00
#
_symmetry.space_group_name_H-M   'P 1'
#
loop_
_entity.id
_entity.type
_entity.pdbx_description
1 polymer ?
#
loop_
_entity_poly.entity_id
_entity_poly.type
_entity_poly.pdbx_seq_one_letter_code
_entity_poly.pdbx_strand_id
1 'polypeptide(L)'
;MARSVPEDIASIPHWARVAFAARCSRNVLPLFERFWPDAEPRRREPLLSATRLAERSAQEGRPAPGLKDAIVGSVTTAGAALLPTYGMSSGDEPLPAGEHACHVASFAAKSAEWAANAAREAPSGSADAALEAYTWARDAAHAAEAVDVLARLRGDFAGLVRVATRGRWADDTPVPPSLFELLAEDSDEKPWWAFWR
;
A
#
# COMPACT_ATOMS: atom_id res chain seq x y z
N MET A 1 -12.68 -15.83 -17.78
CA MET A 1 -11.37 -15.75 -17.11
C MET A 1 -11.34 -14.45 -16.32
N ALA A 2 -11.08 -14.50 -15.01
CA ALA A 2 -10.79 -13.28 -14.26
C ALA A 2 -9.42 -12.78 -14.74
N ARG A 3 -9.34 -11.54 -15.21
CA ARG A 3 -8.07 -10.93 -15.59
C ARG A 3 -7.22 -10.70 -14.35
N SER A 4 -5.91 -10.61 -14.53
CA SER A 4 -4.97 -10.43 -13.42
C SER A 4 -4.96 -8.98 -12.93
N VAL A 5 -4.56 -8.74 -11.66
CA VAL A 5 -4.46 -7.38 -11.07
C VAL A 5 -3.66 -6.42 -11.98
N PRO A 6 -2.49 -6.81 -12.54
CA PRO A 6 -1.73 -5.92 -13.41
C PRO A 6 -2.48 -5.48 -14.68
N GLU A 7 -3.30 -6.35 -15.25
CA GLU A 7 -4.02 -6.06 -16.51
C GLU A 7 -5.19 -5.10 -16.32
N ASP A 8 -5.77 -5.06 -15.12
CA ASP A 8 -7.03 -4.34 -14.86
C ASP A 8 -6.86 -3.07 -14.03
N ILE A 9 -5.69 -2.81 -13.43
CA ILE A 9 -5.51 -1.65 -12.53
C ILE A 9 -5.77 -0.31 -13.24
N ALA A 10 -5.44 -0.23 -14.53
CA ALA A 10 -5.71 0.94 -15.35
C ALA A 10 -7.22 1.13 -15.65
N SER A 11 -8.04 0.10 -15.51
CA SER A 11 -9.48 0.17 -15.81
C SER A 11 -10.33 0.75 -14.68
N ILE A 12 -9.80 0.82 -13.45
CA ILE A 12 -10.49 1.44 -12.32
C ILE A 12 -10.16 2.94 -12.24
N PRO A 13 -11.02 3.78 -11.65
CA PRO A 13 -10.79 5.22 -11.58
C PRO A 13 -9.61 5.62 -10.71
N HIS A 14 -9.08 6.83 -10.94
CA HIS A 14 -7.92 7.39 -10.26
C HIS A 14 -7.93 7.17 -8.73
N TRP A 15 -8.93 7.68 -8.01
CA TRP A 15 -8.97 7.55 -6.55
C TRP A 15 -9.19 6.11 -6.06
N ALA A 16 -9.80 5.25 -6.88
CA ALA A 16 -9.83 3.82 -6.59
C ALA A 16 -8.42 3.22 -6.67
N ARG A 17 -7.63 3.55 -7.69
CA ARG A 17 -6.21 3.10 -7.78
C ARG A 17 -5.41 3.54 -6.57
N VAL A 18 -5.61 4.78 -6.10
CA VAL A 18 -4.96 5.30 -4.89
C VAL A 18 -5.37 4.50 -3.65
N ALA A 19 -6.67 4.23 -3.48
CA ALA A 19 -7.15 3.40 -2.37
C ALA A 19 -6.56 1.99 -2.41
N PHE A 20 -6.46 1.38 -3.59
CA PHE A 20 -5.83 0.07 -3.75
C PHE A 20 -4.34 0.09 -3.39
N ALA A 21 -3.60 1.10 -3.85
CA ALA A 21 -2.18 1.26 -3.50
C ALA A 21 -1.99 1.42 -1.99
N ALA A 22 -2.85 2.22 -1.34
CA ALA A 22 -2.85 2.39 0.10
C ALA A 22 -3.14 1.08 0.85
N ARG A 23 -4.10 0.28 0.36
CA ARG A 23 -4.38 -1.07 0.87
C ARG A 23 -3.20 -2.02 0.70
N CYS A 24 -2.49 -1.95 -0.43
CA CYS A 24 -1.28 -2.76 -0.63
C CYS A 24 -0.23 -2.47 0.45
N SER A 25 0.06 -1.19 0.68
CA SER A 25 0.96 -0.76 1.76
C SER A 25 0.47 -1.21 3.13
N ARG A 26 -0.82 -0.97 3.44
CA ARG A 26 -1.44 -1.32 4.72
C ARG A 26 -1.29 -2.80 5.06
N ASN A 27 -1.50 -3.69 4.08
CA ASN A 27 -1.42 -5.14 4.27
C ASN A 27 0.01 -5.64 4.55
N VAL A 28 1.05 -4.91 4.13
CA VAL A 28 2.46 -5.32 4.33
C VAL A 28 3.15 -4.61 5.49
N LEU A 29 2.52 -3.61 6.11
CA LEU A 29 3.05 -2.98 7.34
C LEU A 29 3.33 -3.99 8.47
N PRO A 30 2.46 -4.99 8.75
CA PRO A 30 2.78 -6.00 9.76
C PRO A 30 4.00 -6.85 9.40
N LEU A 31 4.29 -7.05 8.10
CA LEU A 31 5.49 -7.75 7.66
C LEU A 31 6.74 -6.90 7.92
N PHE A 32 6.69 -5.59 7.65
CA PHE A 32 7.79 -4.69 8.02
C PHE A 32 8.12 -4.80 9.52
N GLU A 33 7.11 -4.73 10.37
CA GLU A 33 7.28 -4.80 11.84
C GLU A 33 7.79 -6.17 12.31
N ARG A 34 7.37 -7.25 11.64
CA ARG A 34 7.85 -8.60 11.95
C ARG A 34 9.32 -8.82 11.56
N PHE A 35 9.75 -8.27 10.43
CA PHE A 35 11.08 -8.51 9.86
C PHE A 35 12.11 -7.41 10.20
N TRP A 36 11.66 -6.29 10.76
CA TRP A 36 12.51 -5.27 11.36
C TRP A 36 11.89 -4.77 12.68
N PRO A 37 11.79 -5.63 13.71
CA PRO A 37 11.06 -5.33 14.95
C PRO A 37 11.67 -4.17 15.74
N ASP A 38 12.99 -4.04 15.71
CA ASP A 38 13.74 -2.99 16.41
C ASP A 38 13.99 -1.75 15.54
N ALA A 39 13.24 -1.60 14.44
CA ALA A 39 13.32 -0.40 13.60
C ALA A 39 13.01 0.85 14.44
N GLU A 40 13.89 1.84 14.38
CA GLU A 40 13.68 3.11 15.07
C GLU A 40 12.39 3.81 14.59
N PRO A 41 11.73 4.64 15.43
CA PRO A 41 10.51 5.35 15.04
C PRO A 41 10.63 6.11 13.71
N ARG A 42 11.78 6.74 13.44
CA ARG A 42 12.06 7.45 12.18
C ARG A 42 11.99 6.57 10.92
N ARG A 43 12.06 5.24 11.05
CA ARG A 43 11.89 4.28 9.95
C ARG A 43 10.44 3.87 9.78
N ARG A 44 9.73 3.64 10.90
CA ARG A 44 8.33 3.21 10.87
C ARG A 44 7.36 4.34 10.54
N GLU A 45 7.57 5.52 11.10
CA GLU A 45 6.65 6.66 10.98
C GLU A 45 6.39 7.10 9.53
N PRO A 46 7.41 7.20 8.64
CA PRO A 46 7.15 7.54 7.24
C PRO A 46 6.25 6.55 6.51
N LEU A 47 6.38 5.25 6.76
CA LEU A 47 5.55 4.22 6.13
C LEU A 47 4.09 4.33 6.59
N LEU A 48 3.88 4.52 7.89
CA LEU A 48 2.56 4.77 8.47
C LEU A 48 1.94 6.06 7.92
N SER A 49 2.74 7.12 7.82
CA SER A 49 2.33 8.41 7.27
C SER A 49 1.94 8.30 5.78
N ALA A 50 2.79 7.68 4.96
CA ALA A 50 2.56 7.47 3.54
C ALA A 50 1.25 6.70 3.29
N THR A 51 1.04 5.62 4.04
CA THR A 51 -0.19 4.83 3.98
C THR A 51 -1.42 5.67 4.33
N ARG A 52 -1.42 6.33 5.50
CA ARG A 52 -2.56 7.13 5.96
C ARG A 52 -2.86 8.32 5.05
N LEU A 53 -1.83 8.99 4.52
CA LEU A 53 -1.99 10.10 3.60
C LEU A 53 -2.56 9.64 2.26
N ALA A 54 -2.16 8.46 1.76
CA ALA A 54 -2.76 7.89 0.56
C ALA A 54 -4.23 7.51 0.77
N GLU A 55 -4.57 6.87 1.89
CA GLU A 55 -5.97 6.57 2.26
C GLU A 55 -6.80 7.85 2.34
N ARG A 56 -6.30 8.86 3.05
CA ARG A 56 -6.94 10.18 3.16
C ARG A 56 -7.12 10.85 1.80
N SER A 57 -6.12 10.76 0.93
CA SER A 57 -6.19 11.37 -0.40
C SER A 57 -7.30 10.75 -1.25
N ALA A 58 -7.40 9.41 -1.22
CA ALA A 58 -8.49 8.68 -1.87
C ALA A 58 -9.86 9.06 -1.30
N GLN A 59 -9.97 9.23 0.03
CA GLN A 59 -11.22 9.62 0.69
C GLN A 59 -11.66 11.04 0.37
N GLU A 60 -10.71 11.98 0.30
CA GLU A 60 -11.00 13.39 0.03
C GLU A 60 -11.07 13.70 -1.48
N GLY A 61 -10.65 12.77 -2.33
CA GLY A 61 -10.58 13.00 -3.78
C GLY A 61 -9.52 14.04 -4.17
N ARG A 62 -8.46 14.19 -3.37
CA ARG A 62 -7.37 15.14 -3.62
C ARG A 62 -6.08 14.75 -2.88
N PRO A 63 -4.88 15.13 -3.37
CA PRO A 63 -3.64 14.84 -2.67
C PRO A 63 -3.58 15.49 -1.28
N ALA A 64 -3.30 14.69 -0.25
CA ALA A 64 -3.13 15.19 1.11
C ALA A 64 -1.79 15.93 1.28
N PRO A 65 -1.72 16.97 2.15
CA PRO A 65 -0.45 17.62 2.47
C PRO A 65 0.52 16.65 3.15
N GLY A 66 1.82 16.79 2.87
CA GLY A 66 2.87 15.95 3.48
C GLY A 66 3.25 14.68 2.69
N LEU A 67 2.58 14.38 1.57
CA LEU A 67 2.92 13.21 0.74
C LEU A 67 4.40 13.18 0.32
N LYS A 68 4.99 14.33 -0.01
CA LYS A 68 6.39 14.43 -0.42
C LYS A 68 7.35 13.94 0.68
N ASP A 69 7.13 14.37 1.92
CA ASP A 69 8.00 14.01 3.04
C ASP A 69 7.84 12.52 3.39
N ALA A 70 6.61 12.01 3.33
CA ALA A 70 6.33 10.59 3.53
C ALA A 70 6.98 9.71 2.45
N ILE A 71 7.01 10.15 1.18
CA ILE A 71 7.72 9.48 0.08
C ILE A 71 9.23 9.43 0.40
N VAL A 72 9.85 10.57 0.72
CA VAL A 72 11.29 10.63 1.02
C VAL A 72 11.65 9.73 2.20
N GLY A 73 10.87 9.77 3.28
CA GLY A 73 11.11 8.92 4.43
C GLY A 73 10.93 7.43 4.12
N SER A 74 9.98 7.06 3.25
CA SER A 74 9.77 5.67 2.81
C SER A 74 10.93 5.16 1.94
N VAL A 75 11.38 5.96 0.96
CA VAL A 75 12.57 5.65 0.14
C VAL A 75 13.81 5.46 1.02
N THR A 76 14.04 6.38 1.95
CA THR A 76 15.20 6.37 2.84
C THR A 76 15.17 5.14 3.75
N THR A 77 13.99 4.74 4.21
CA THR A 77 13.79 3.52 5.01
C THR A 77 14.03 2.26 4.18
N ALA A 78 13.53 2.21 2.94
CA ALA A 78 13.77 1.09 2.03
C ALA A 78 15.27 0.88 1.75
N GLY A 79 16.02 1.97 1.57
CA GLY A 79 17.47 1.93 1.41
C GLY A 79 18.20 1.49 2.67
N ALA A 80 17.80 2.01 3.84
CA ALA A 80 18.38 1.62 5.12
C ALA A 80 18.21 0.11 5.42
N ALA A 81 17.04 -0.45 5.10
CA ALA A 81 16.76 -1.88 5.25
C ALA A 81 17.74 -2.77 4.47
N LEU A 82 18.30 -2.28 3.35
CA LEU A 82 19.20 -3.05 2.49
C LEU A 82 20.68 -2.85 2.81
N LEU A 83 21.07 -1.93 3.71
CA LEU A 83 22.49 -1.71 4.05
C LEU A 83 23.25 -3.00 4.41
N PRO A 84 22.69 -3.94 5.22
CA PRO A 84 23.38 -5.19 5.53
C PRO A 84 23.70 -6.05 4.30
N THR A 85 22.83 -6.04 3.28
CA THR A 85 23.03 -6.83 2.05
C THR A 85 24.25 -6.38 1.25
N TYR A 86 24.70 -5.14 1.47
CA TYR A 86 25.90 -4.56 0.87
C TYR A 86 27.11 -4.57 1.81
N GLY A 87 27.02 -5.21 2.98
CA GLY A 87 28.06 -5.18 4.01
C GLY A 87 28.25 -3.80 4.65
N MET A 88 27.25 -2.93 4.56
CA MET A 88 27.26 -1.60 5.18
C MET A 88 26.53 -1.61 6.52
N SER A 89 26.90 -0.69 7.41
CA SER A 89 26.23 -0.45 8.69
C SER A 89 25.69 0.98 8.79
N SER A 90 24.69 1.19 9.64
CA SER A 90 24.04 2.48 9.92
C SER A 90 24.54 3.13 11.22
N GLY A 91 25.81 2.90 11.57
CA GLY A 91 26.33 3.28 12.89
C GLY A 91 25.67 2.43 13.98
N ASP A 92 24.99 3.08 14.93
CA ASP A 92 24.37 2.43 16.09
C ASP A 92 22.92 1.97 15.86
N GLU A 93 22.31 2.32 14.72
CA GLU A 93 20.91 1.98 14.43
C GLU A 93 20.75 0.46 14.20
N PRO A 94 19.78 -0.21 14.85
CA PRO A 94 19.48 -1.63 14.60
C PRO A 94 19.04 -1.88 13.15
N LEU A 95 19.62 -2.89 12.51
CA LEU A 95 19.32 -3.29 11.13
C LEU A 95 18.55 -4.62 11.08
N PRO A 96 17.81 -4.91 9.99
CA PRO A 96 17.14 -6.20 9.82
C PRO A 96 18.12 -7.37 9.89
N ALA A 97 17.73 -8.45 10.55
CA ALA A 97 18.58 -9.61 10.76
C ALA A 97 18.57 -10.54 9.53
N GLY A 98 19.62 -10.46 8.73
CA GLY A 98 19.85 -11.32 7.56
C GLY A 98 19.20 -10.79 6.27
N GLU A 99 19.70 -11.30 5.13
CA GLU A 99 19.31 -10.85 3.79
C GLU A 99 17.81 -10.95 3.54
N HIS A 100 17.20 -12.05 4.00
CA HIS A 100 15.78 -12.28 3.86
C HIS A 100 14.93 -11.17 4.53
N ALA A 101 15.26 -10.81 5.78
CA ALA A 101 14.58 -9.74 6.51
C ALA A 101 14.79 -8.36 5.87
N CYS A 102 16.01 -8.11 5.35
CA CYS A 102 16.34 -6.89 4.63
C CYS A 102 15.41 -6.67 3.42
N HIS A 103 15.20 -7.72 2.61
CA HIS A 103 14.31 -7.64 1.45
C HIS A 103 12.86 -7.42 1.82
N VAL A 104 12.31 -8.18 2.79
CA VAL A 104 10.92 -8.02 3.22
C VAL A 104 10.66 -6.59 3.71
N ALA A 105 11.54 -6.07 4.58
CA ALA A 105 11.41 -4.72 5.11
C ALA A 105 11.55 -3.65 4.02
N SER A 106 12.49 -3.81 3.09
CA SER A 106 12.67 -2.89 1.97
C SER A 106 11.46 -2.87 1.04
N PHE A 107 10.93 -4.04 0.66
CA PHE A 107 9.77 -4.14 -0.22
C PHE A 107 8.50 -3.56 0.43
N ALA A 108 8.29 -3.79 1.72
CA ALA A 108 7.18 -3.15 2.44
C ALA A 108 7.31 -1.63 2.44
N ALA A 109 8.52 -1.09 2.66
CA ALA A 109 8.77 0.35 2.59
C ALA A 109 8.55 0.94 1.17
N LYS A 110 8.97 0.21 0.12
CA LYS A 110 8.70 0.59 -1.29
C LYS A 110 7.22 0.59 -1.62
N SER A 111 6.43 -0.35 -1.07
CA SER A 111 4.98 -0.33 -1.25
C SER A 111 4.35 0.93 -0.67
N ALA A 112 4.78 1.35 0.53
CA ALA A 112 4.30 2.59 1.16
C ALA A 112 4.68 3.84 0.35
N GLU A 113 5.92 3.90 -0.14
CA GLU A 113 6.37 4.97 -1.04
C GLU A 113 5.47 5.10 -2.26
N TRP A 114 5.19 3.98 -2.94
CA TRP A 114 4.39 3.99 -4.17
C TRP A 114 2.90 4.25 -3.91
N ALA A 115 2.38 3.88 -2.74
CA ALA A 115 1.05 4.32 -2.31
C ALA A 115 0.95 5.85 -2.22
N ALA A 116 1.96 6.50 -1.62
CA ALA A 116 2.00 7.96 -1.55
C ALA A 116 2.27 8.61 -2.92
N ASN A 117 3.07 8.00 -3.80
CA ASN A 117 3.21 8.47 -5.18
C ASN A 117 1.87 8.39 -5.93
N ALA A 118 1.13 7.28 -5.82
CA ALA A 118 -0.16 7.13 -6.48
C ALA A 118 -1.15 8.25 -6.10
N ALA A 119 -1.15 8.66 -4.84
CA ALA A 119 -1.94 9.77 -4.33
C ALA A 119 -1.49 11.16 -4.80
N ARG A 120 -0.21 11.31 -5.18
CA ARG A 120 0.39 12.58 -5.64
C ARG A 120 0.26 12.77 -7.15
N GLU A 121 0.29 11.68 -7.90
CA GLU A 121 0.26 11.69 -9.36
C GLU A 121 -1.08 12.18 -9.92
N ALA A 122 -1.04 12.70 -11.15
CA ALA A 122 -2.25 12.97 -11.92
C ALA A 122 -2.96 11.64 -12.29
N PRO A 123 -4.24 11.68 -12.73
CA PRO A 123 -4.98 10.48 -13.14
C PRO A 123 -4.25 9.56 -14.14
N SER A 124 -3.47 10.13 -15.06
CA SER A 124 -2.69 9.35 -16.04
C SER A 124 -1.51 8.58 -15.42
N GLY A 125 -0.93 9.07 -14.33
CA GLY A 125 0.24 8.45 -13.67
C GLY A 125 -0.11 7.52 -12.51
N SER A 126 -1.35 7.59 -11.98
CA SER A 126 -1.71 6.81 -10.80
C SER A 126 -1.86 5.31 -11.04
N ALA A 127 -2.05 4.87 -12.30
CA ALA A 127 -2.11 3.45 -12.64
C ALA A 127 -0.75 2.77 -12.44
N ASP A 128 0.32 3.35 -12.99
CA ASP A 128 1.68 2.82 -12.85
C ASP A 128 2.12 2.84 -11.38
N ALA A 129 1.85 3.95 -10.68
CA ALA A 129 2.18 4.05 -9.26
C ALA A 129 1.43 3.03 -8.38
N ALA A 130 0.16 2.77 -8.66
CA ALA A 130 -0.60 1.76 -7.94
C ALA A 130 -0.14 0.33 -8.28
N LEU A 131 0.30 0.09 -9.52
CA LEU A 131 0.85 -1.20 -9.95
C LEU A 131 2.18 -1.49 -9.24
N GLU A 132 3.03 -0.47 -9.14
CA GLU A 132 4.28 -0.55 -8.37
C GLU A 132 3.98 -0.86 -6.90
N ALA A 133 3.06 -0.14 -6.26
CA ALA A 133 2.68 -0.40 -4.86
C ALA A 133 2.22 -1.86 -4.64
N TYR A 134 1.41 -2.39 -5.57
CA TYR A 134 0.99 -3.80 -5.57
C TYR A 134 2.15 -4.77 -5.78
N THR A 135 3.03 -4.49 -6.74
CA THR A 135 4.18 -5.33 -7.05
C THR A 135 5.10 -5.48 -5.84
N TRP A 136 5.46 -4.36 -5.20
CA TRP A 136 6.28 -4.38 -3.98
C TRP A 136 5.56 -5.06 -2.81
N ALA A 137 4.26 -4.85 -2.63
CA ALA A 137 3.50 -5.56 -1.59
C ALA A 137 3.46 -7.08 -1.84
N ARG A 138 3.23 -7.48 -3.08
CA ARG A 138 3.23 -8.88 -3.50
C ARG A 138 4.60 -9.52 -3.28
N ASP A 139 5.68 -8.81 -3.63
CA ASP A 139 7.05 -9.31 -3.48
C ASP A 139 7.44 -9.40 -1.99
N ALA A 140 7.02 -8.44 -1.15
CA ALA A 140 7.17 -8.52 0.31
C ALA A 140 6.44 -9.74 0.88
N ALA A 141 5.21 -9.98 0.44
CA ALA A 141 4.41 -11.13 0.89
C ALA A 141 4.97 -12.46 0.40
N HIS A 142 5.47 -12.54 -0.83
CA HIS A 142 6.15 -13.72 -1.35
C HIS A 142 7.42 -14.02 -0.59
N ALA A 143 8.27 -13.02 -0.37
CA ALA A 143 9.47 -13.18 0.42
C ALA A 143 9.11 -13.70 1.82
N ALA A 144 8.16 -13.07 2.49
CA ALA A 144 7.73 -13.46 3.85
C ALA A 144 6.92 -14.77 3.94
N GLU A 145 6.69 -15.46 2.82
CA GLU A 145 5.80 -16.64 2.72
C GLU A 145 4.39 -16.39 3.27
N ALA A 146 3.91 -15.13 3.18
CA ALA A 146 2.64 -14.68 3.72
C ALA A 146 1.49 -14.87 2.71
N VAL A 147 1.07 -16.14 2.54
CA VAL A 147 0.02 -16.54 1.57
C VAL A 147 -1.32 -15.83 1.81
N ASP A 148 -1.66 -15.59 3.06
CA ASP A 148 -2.85 -14.85 3.49
C ASP A 148 -2.82 -13.38 3.04
N VAL A 149 -1.65 -12.74 3.08
CA VAL A 149 -1.47 -11.38 2.57
C VAL A 149 -1.67 -11.35 1.05
N LEU A 150 -1.14 -12.32 0.31
CA LEU A 150 -1.36 -12.43 -1.15
C LEU A 150 -2.84 -12.60 -1.50
N ALA A 151 -3.57 -13.42 -0.75
CA ALA A 151 -5.01 -13.60 -0.93
C ALA A 151 -5.77 -12.29 -0.66
N ARG A 152 -5.44 -11.58 0.43
CA ARG A 152 -6.02 -10.28 0.77
C ARG A 152 -5.78 -9.22 -0.30
N LEU A 153 -4.55 -9.09 -0.82
CA LEU A 153 -4.24 -8.13 -1.90
C LEU A 153 -5.12 -8.34 -3.14
N ARG A 154 -5.36 -9.60 -3.52
CA ARG A 154 -6.26 -9.94 -4.65
C ARG A 154 -7.73 -9.67 -4.31
N GLY A 155 -8.14 -10.02 -3.10
CA GLY A 155 -9.50 -9.77 -2.60
C GLY A 155 -9.84 -8.28 -2.58
N ASP A 156 -8.92 -7.45 -2.09
CA ASP A 156 -9.03 -5.99 -2.05
C ASP A 156 -9.24 -5.39 -3.43
N PHE A 157 -8.42 -5.81 -4.41
CA PHE A 157 -8.55 -5.36 -5.78
C PHE A 157 -9.92 -5.74 -6.36
N ALA A 158 -10.32 -7.01 -6.23
CA ALA A 158 -11.58 -7.50 -6.75
C ALA A 158 -12.81 -6.84 -6.07
N GLY A 159 -12.72 -6.58 -4.76
CA GLY A 159 -13.73 -5.85 -4.00
C GLY A 159 -13.87 -4.42 -4.49
N LEU A 160 -12.75 -3.72 -4.66
CA LEU A 160 -12.72 -2.35 -5.15
C LEU A 160 -13.24 -2.21 -6.58
N VAL A 161 -12.81 -3.07 -7.52
CA VAL A 161 -13.32 -3.10 -8.91
C VAL A 161 -14.84 -3.22 -8.91
N ARG A 162 -15.38 -4.14 -8.09
CA ARG A 162 -16.81 -4.39 -7.99
C ARG A 162 -17.58 -3.17 -7.46
N VAL A 163 -17.07 -2.53 -6.40
CA VAL A 163 -17.71 -1.35 -5.80
C VAL A 163 -17.62 -0.17 -6.76
N ALA A 164 -16.46 0.11 -7.35
CA ALA A 164 -16.28 1.19 -8.31
C ALA A 164 -17.18 1.04 -9.54
N THR A 165 -17.28 -0.18 -10.08
CA THR A 165 -18.15 -0.48 -11.24
C THR A 165 -19.63 -0.26 -10.90
N ARG A 166 -20.09 -0.78 -9.75
CA ARG A 166 -21.50 -0.63 -9.32
C ARG A 166 -21.84 0.82 -8.99
N GLY A 167 -20.93 1.53 -8.35
CA GLY A 167 -21.05 2.94 -8.02
C GLY A 167 -20.88 3.88 -9.21
N ARG A 168 -20.49 3.36 -10.39
CA ARG A 168 -20.14 4.14 -11.58
C ARG A 168 -19.14 5.24 -11.27
N TRP A 169 -18.12 4.91 -10.50
CA TRP A 169 -17.09 5.87 -10.12
C TRP A 169 -16.32 6.35 -11.36
N ALA A 170 -15.97 7.64 -11.35
CA ALA A 170 -15.09 8.29 -12.30
C ALA A 170 -13.81 8.77 -11.60
N ASP A 171 -12.85 9.31 -12.36
CA ASP A 171 -11.53 9.70 -11.83
C ASP A 171 -11.59 10.76 -10.72
N ASP A 172 -12.66 11.55 -10.68
CA ASP A 172 -12.93 12.57 -9.67
C ASP A 172 -13.78 12.07 -8.49
N THR A 173 -14.23 10.80 -8.52
CA THR A 173 -15.09 10.24 -7.48
C THR A 173 -14.25 9.81 -6.27
N PRO A 174 -14.45 10.44 -5.09
CA PRO A 174 -13.73 10.04 -3.88
C PRO A 174 -14.18 8.65 -3.39
N VAL A 175 -13.27 7.97 -2.70
CA VAL A 175 -13.53 6.65 -2.11
C VAL A 175 -14.21 6.81 -0.75
N PRO A 176 -15.36 6.17 -0.50
CA PRO A 176 -16.04 6.26 0.79
C PRO A 176 -15.16 5.74 1.92
N PRO A 177 -15.13 6.39 3.10
CA PRO A 177 -14.36 5.91 4.25
C PRO A 177 -14.72 4.48 4.66
N SER A 178 -16.00 4.11 4.57
CA SER A 178 -16.51 2.78 4.90
C SER A 178 -15.87 1.67 4.07
N LEU A 179 -15.33 1.96 2.88
CA LEU A 179 -14.63 0.94 2.08
C LEU A 179 -13.34 0.46 2.78
N PHE A 180 -12.64 1.34 3.48
CA PHE A 180 -11.44 0.97 4.22
C PHE A 180 -11.74 0.08 5.43
N GLU A 181 -12.93 0.22 6.01
CA GLU A 181 -13.45 -0.62 7.10
C GLU A 181 -13.98 -1.95 6.57
N LEU A 182 -14.82 -1.92 5.53
CA LEU A 182 -15.44 -3.09 4.89
C LEU A 182 -14.44 -4.10 4.35
N LEU A 183 -13.30 -3.64 3.85
CA LEU A 183 -12.25 -4.53 3.35
C LEU A 183 -11.29 -4.98 4.46
N ALA A 184 -11.31 -4.33 5.64
CA ALA A 184 -10.47 -4.71 6.78
C ALA A 184 -11.09 -5.83 7.62
N GLU A 185 -12.42 -5.93 7.64
CA GLU A 185 -13.15 -7.03 8.27
C GLU A 185 -13.36 -8.16 7.23
N ASP A 186 -12.92 -9.40 7.51
CA ASP A 186 -13.34 -10.63 6.81
C ASP A 186 -14.84 -10.93 7.06
N SER A 187 -15.71 -9.92 7.08
CA SER A 187 -17.09 -10.10 7.48
C SER A 187 -17.98 -10.44 6.29
N ASP A 188 -18.27 -11.73 6.16
CA ASP A 188 -19.47 -12.25 5.48
C ASP A 188 -20.78 -11.68 6.10
N GLU A 189 -20.70 -10.90 7.18
CA GLU A 189 -21.83 -10.50 8.01
C GLU A 189 -22.38 -9.09 7.75
N LYS A 190 -21.66 -8.18 7.09
CA LYS A 190 -22.16 -6.82 6.83
C LYS A 190 -22.29 -6.51 5.34
N PRO A 191 -23.52 -6.33 4.84
CA PRO A 191 -23.68 -5.95 3.46
C PRO A 191 -23.21 -4.51 3.21
N TRP A 192 -22.30 -4.35 2.25
CA TRP A 192 -21.77 -3.06 1.80
C TRP A 192 -22.84 -2.02 1.37
N TRP A 193 -24.08 -2.45 1.07
CA TRP A 193 -25.21 -1.56 0.77
C TRP A 193 -25.82 -0.87 2.00
N ALA A 194 -25.45 -1.28 3.22
CA ALA A 194 -25.91 -0.63 4.45
C ALA A 194 -25.31 0.77 4.67
N PHE A 195 -24.27 1.14 3.92
CA PHE A 195 -23.49 2.37 4.12
C PHE A 195 -23.88 3.52 3.16
N TRP A 196 -24.90 3.32 2.32
CA TRP A 196 -25.37 4.30 1.33
C TRP A 196 -26.89 4.55 1.44
N ARG A 197 -27.34 5.07 2.58
CA ARG A 197 -28.66 5.71 2.72
C ARG A 197 -28.52 7.22 2.79
#